data_AF-A0A6P0PJ57-F1
#
_entry.id   AF-A0A6P0PJ57-F1
#
_cell.length_a   1.000
_cell.length_b   1.000
_cell.length_c   1.000
_cell.angle_alpha   90.00
_cell.angle_beta   90.00
_cell.angle_gamma   90.00
#
_symmetry.space_group_name_H-M   'P 1'
#
loop_
_entity.id
_entity.type
_entity.pdbx_description
1 polymer ?
#
loop_
_entity_poly.entity_id
_entity_poly.type
_entity_poly.pdbx_seq_one_letter_code
_entity_poly.pdbx_strand_id
1 'polypeptide(L)'
;MFEHLEIAKDFFPLLRSWYEDAKRLPLWQKLRLVVVHSTEIYVPLNLKQSPFNVGLPIQLHNFSLKEVVKLAKCYRLNWTDGEQANLLMAMTGGHPALVHLAIYHLSQGDVTLTELLKTAPTSTGIYSSHLQRHQAKLQDEPELAIALSTAIHTTEPILLEPIYAYKLNSMGLVKLDGNKAVLSHQLYRDYFQQTLQPFSFR
;
A
#
# COMPACT_ATOMS: atom_id res chain seq x y z
N MET A 1 -16.76 -3.82 -8.33
CA MET A 1 -17.68 -2.68 -8.08
C MET A 1 -17.13 -1.38 -8.66
N PHE A 2 -15.93 -0.95 -8.27
CA PHE A 2 -15.30 0.24 -8.87
C PHE A 2 -15.05 0.11 -10.38
N GLU A 3 -14.77 -1.11 -10.87
CA GLU A 3 -14.65 -1.45 -12.30
C GLU A 3 -16.02 -1.54 -13.03
N HIS A 4 -17.12 -1.49 -12.30
CA HIS A 4 -18.48 -1.51 -12.83
C HIS A 4 -19.15 -0.17 -12.55
N LEU A 5 -18.75 0.86 -13.32
CA LEU A 5 -19.13 2.25 -13.10
C LEU A 5 -20.64 2.47 -12.99
N GLU A 6 -21.44 1.75 -13.77
CA GLU A 6 -22.91 1.85 -13.72
C GLU A 6 -23.46 1.45 -12.34
N ILE A 7 -22.92 0.39 -11.72
CA ILE A 7 -23.29 -0.02 -10.36
C ILE A 7 -22.77 0.99 -9.33
N ALA A 8 -21.54 1.47 -9.51
CA ALA A 8 -20.91 2.41 -8.58
C ALA A 8 -21.65 3.75 -8.50
N LYS A 9 -22.17 4.24 -9.64
CA LYS A 9 -22.92 5.51 -9.74
C LYS A 9 -24.20 5.51 -8.91
N ASP A 10 -24.85 4.37 -8.75
CA ASP A 10 -26.09 4.27 -7.97
C ASP A 10 -25.83 3.84 -6.52
N PHE A 11 -24.88 2.92 -6.32
CA PHE A 11 -24.60 2.36 -5.01
C PHE A 11 -23.97 3.37 -4.04
N PHE A 12 -23.02 4.18 -4.50
CA PHE A 12 -22.32 5.13 -3.63
C PHE A 12 -23.19 6.29 -3.11
N PRO A 13 -24.05 6.92 -3.93
CA PRO A 13 -25.05 7.87 -3.41
C PRO A 13 -26.02 7.25 -2.40
N LEU A 14 -26.39 5.97 -2.57
CA LEU A 14 -27.28 5.27 -1.64
C LEU A 14 -26.65 5.17 -0.24
N LEU A 15 -25.37 4.76 -0.16
CA LEU A 15 -24.63 4.74 1.12
C LEU A 15 -24.59 6.12 1.77
N ARG A 16 -24.36 7.17 0.97
CA ARG A 16 -24.39 8.55 1.45
C ARG A 16 -25.77 8.96 1.97
N SER A 17 -26.84 8.58 1.26
CA SER A 17 -28.22 8.87 1.69
C SER A 17 -28.49 8.30 3.06
N TRP A 18 -28.16 7.02 3.28
CA TRP A 18 -28.35 6.36 4.58
C TRP A 18 -27.55 7.01 5.71
N TYR A 19 -26.33 7.48 5.41
CA TYR A 19 -25.54 8.25 6.37
C TYR A 19 -26.21 9.59 6.73
N GLU A 20 -26.74 10.33 5.76
CA GLU A 20 -27.44 11.59 6.02
C GLU A 20 -28.78 11.38 6.76
N ASP A 21 -29.53 10.34 6.40
CA ASP A 21 -30.77 9.95 7.09
C ASP A 21 -30.50 9.56 8.54
N ALA A 22 -29.40 8.85 8.80
CA ALA A 22 -28.98 8.49 10.15
C ALA A 22 -28.67 9.72 11.03
N LYS A 23 -28.43 10.91 10.47
CA LYS A 23 -28.30 12.14 11.29
C LYS A 23 -29.64 12.68 11.79
N ARG A 24 -30.73 12.39 11.09
CA ARG A 24 -32.04 13.03 11.30
C ARG A 24 -33.10 12.10 11.85
N LEU A 25 -33.08 10.83 11.43
CA LEU A 25 -34.16 9.88 11.70
C LEU A 25 -33.74 8.90 12.81
N PRO A 26 -34.48 8.83 13.94
CA PRO A 26 -34.12 7.99 15.09
C PRO A 26 -33.95 6.50 14.78
N LEU A 27 -34.71 5.97 13.81
CA LEU A 27 -34.56 4.57 13.39
C LEU A 27 -33.22 4.34 12.67
N TRP A 28 -32.84 5.25 11.78
CA TRP A 28 -31.60 5.18 10.99
C TRP A 28 -30.35 5.41 11.85
N GLN A 29 -30.45 6.10 12.98
CA GLN A 29 -29.37 6.21 13.97
C GLN A 29 -28.91 4.86 14.54
N LYS A 30 -29.65 3.76 14.34
CA LYS A 30 -29.25 2.41 14.73
C LYS A 30 -28.42 1.70 13.65
N LEU A 31 -28.40 2.20 12.42
CA LEU A 31 -27.59 1.66 11.33
C LEU A 31 -26.13 2.09 11.48
N ARG A 32 -25.20 1.15 11.35
CA ARG A 32 -23.76 1.41 11.30
C ARG A 32 -23.22 0.86 9.99
N LEU A 33 -22.61 1.72 9.18
CA LEU A 33 -22.00 1.36 7.92
C LEU A 33 -20.48 1.48 8.06
N VAL A 34 -19.76 0.44 7.63
CA VAL A 34 -18.29 0.45 7.55
C VAL A 34 -17.92 0.26 6.09
N VAL A 35 -17.21 1.24 5.53
CA VAL A 35 -16.74 1.20 4.14
C VAL A 35 -15.22 1.06 4.16
N VAL A 36 -14.72 -0.02 3.58
CA VAL A 36 -13.29 -0.30 3.44
C VAL A 36 -12.94 -0.19 1.97
N HIS A 37 -11.94 0.63 1.63
CA HIS A 37 -11.47 0.76 0.26
C HIS A 37 -9.94 0.94 0.22
N SER A 38 -9.31 0.44 -0.85
CA SER A 38 -7.94 0.83 -1.20
C SER A 38 -7.98 2.11 -2.03
N THR A 39 -6.95 2.95 -1.94
CA THR A 39 -6.81 4.16 -2.76
C THR A 39 -6.35 3.85 -4.19
N GLU A 40 -6.02 2.58 -4.50
CA GLU A 40 -5.51 2.15 -5.79
C GLU A 40 -6.46 2.36 -6.97
N ILE A 41 -7.77 2.39 -6.71
CA ILE A 41 -8.81 2.52 -7.74
C ILE A 41 -9.50 3.87 -7.61
N TYR A 42 -9.21 4.78 -8.53
CA TYR A 42 -9.86 6.07 -8.63
C TYR A 42 -11.20 5.91 -9.37
N VAL A 43 -12.31 6.23 -8.72
CA VAL A 43 -13.60 6.38 -9.39
C VAL A 43 -14.00 7.85 -9.37
N PRO A 44 -14.24 8.47 -10.53
CA PRO A 44 -14.69 9.86 -10.61
C PRO A 44 -16.13 9.94 -10.11
N LEU A 45 -16.31 10.15 -8.81
CA LEU A 45 -17.60 10.41 -8.21
C LEU A 45 -17.81 11.91 -8.02
N ASN A 46 -19.05 12.36 -8.23
CA ASN A 46 -19.43 13.72 -7.85
C ASN A 46 -19.20 13.90 -6.33
N LEU A 47 -18.53 14.98 -5.93
CA LEU A 47 -18.20 15.26 -4.52
C LEU A 47 -19.42 15.22 -3.59
N LYS A 48 -20.61 15.60 -4.08
CA LYS A 48 -21.86 15.57 -3.30
C LYS A 48 -22.48 14.17 -3.19
N GLN A 49 -21.99 13.21 -3.95
CA GLN A 49 -22.48 11.84 -4.02
C GLN A 49 -21.51 10.82 -3.42
N SER A 50 -20.24 11.20 -3.26
CA SER A 50 -19.22 10.35 -2.69
C SER A 50 -19.53 10.00 -1.22
N PRO A 51 -19.54 8.72 -0.82
CA PRO A 51 -19.61 8.32 0.58
C PRO A 51 -18.23 8.38 1.26
N PHE A 52 -17.16 8.61 0.50
CA PHE A 52 -15.78 8.59 1.02
C PHE A 52 -15.36 9.90 1.70
N ASN A 53 -16.17 10.97 1.59
CA ASN A 53 -15.91 12.26 2.25
C ASN A 53 -16.87 12.53 3.43
N VAL A 54 -17.52 11.48 3.95
CA VAL A 54 -18.42 11.56 5.10
C VAL A 54 -18.12 10.47 6.12
N GLY A 55 -18.63 10.64 7.34
CA GLY A 55 -18.41 9.71 8.44
C GLY A 55 -17.09 9.93 9.17
N LEU A 56 -16.68 8.92 9.94
CA LEU A 56 -15.40 8.91 10.67
C LEU A 56 -14.33 8.25 9.79
N PRO A 57 -13.35 9.01 9.27
CA PRO A 57 -12.25 8.41 8.52
C PRO A 57 -11.30 7.69 9.48
N ILE A 58 -11.01 6.42 9.19
CA ILE A 58 -9.99 5.64 9.90
C ILE A 58 -8.89 5.30 8.90
N GLN A 59 -7.78 6.01 8.99
CA GLN A 59 -6.59 5.72 8.19
C GLN A 59 -5.81 4.58 8.84
N LEU A 60 -5.61 3.50 8.08
CA LEU A 60 -4.69 2.44 8.46
C LEU A 60 -3.28 2.85 8.06
N HIS A 61 -2.35 2.70 9.00
CA HIS A 61 -0.95 3.06 8.83
C HIS A 61 -0.08 1.81 8.78
N ASN A 62 1.16 1.98 8.31
CA ASN A 62 2.18 0.95 8.45
C ASN A 62 2.45 0.67 9.93
N PHE A 63 2.83 -0.57 10.23
CA PHE A 63 3.23 -0.95 11.57
C PHE A 63 4.44 -0.15 12.03
N SER A 64 4.36 0.35 13.26
CA SER A 64 5.50 0.81 14.03
C SER A 64 6.37 -0.37 14.48
N LEU A 65 7.61 -0.09 14.87
CA LEU A 65 8.53 -1.09 15.41
C LEU A 65 7.91 -1.89 16.57
N LYS A 66 7.17 -1.20 17.46
CA LYS A 66 6.48 -1.83 18.60
C LYS A 66 5.41 -2.81 18.15
N GLU A 67 4.67 -2.48 17.09
CA GLU A 67 3.63 -3.34 16.53
C GLU A 67 4.24 -4.56 15.81
N VAL A 68 5.35 -4.38 15.09
CA VAL A 68 6.09 -5.50 14.47
C VAL A 68 6.61 -6.48 15.53
N VAL A 69 7.23 -5.97 16.61
CA VAL A 69 7.68 -6.80 17.73
C VAL A 69 6.51 -7.51 18.42
N LYS A 70 5.39 -6.80 18.62
CA LYS A 70 4.17 -7.40 19.19
C LYS A 70 3.63 -8.52 18.30
N LEU A 71 3.58 -8.32 16.99
CA LEU A 71 3.14 -9.31 16.02
C LEU A 71 4.08 -10.53 16.04
N ALA A 72 5.39 -10.31 16.02
CA ALA A 72 6.38 -11.40 16.09
C ALA A 72 6.20 -12.27 17.35
N LYS A 73 5.91 -11.64 18.51
CA LYS A 73 5.58 -12.35 19.75
C LYS A 73 4.30 -13.18 19.65
N CYS A 74 3.26 -12.69 18.97
CA CYS A 74 2.04 -13.47 18.72
C CYS A 74 2.33 -14.75 17.91
N TYR A 75 3.35 -14.71 17.05
CA TYR A 75 3.85 -15.85 16.27
C TYR A 75 4.96 -16.64 16.99
N ARG A 76 5.20 -16.38 18.28
CA ARG A 76 6.21 -17.06 19.11
C ARG A 76 7.65 -16.89 18.61
N LEU A 77 7.94 -15.83 17.86
CA LEU A 77 9.30 -15.45 17.53
C LEU A 77 9.95 -14.72 18.71
N ASN A 78 11.20 -15.06 19.02
CA ASN A 78 11.97 -14.49 20.13
C ASN A 78 12.63 -13.14 19.77
N TRP A 79 11.85 -12.20 19.25
CA TRP A 79 12.32 -10.84 18.90
C TRP A 79 12.21 -9.93 20.13
N THR A 80 13.25 -9.90 20.97
CA THR A 80 13.22 -9.23 22.27
C THR A 80 13.82 -7.82 22.27
N ASP A 81 14.85 -7.58 21.47
CA ASP A 81 15.59 -6.31 21.37
C ASP A 81 15.13 -5.41 20.20
N GLY A 82 14.34 -5.97 19.28
CA GLY A 82 13.83 -5.27 18.10
C GLY A 82 14.82 -5.21 16.93
N GLU A 83 15.98 -5.85 17.02
CA GLU A 83 16.96 -5.86 15.93
C GLU A 83 16.39 -6.51 14.66
N GLN A 84 15.79 -7.69 14.80
CA GLN A 84 15.16 -8.41 13.69
C GLN A 84 13.99 -7.63 13.10
N ALA A 85 13.22 -6.96 13.97
CA ALA A 85 12.10 -6.12 13.55
C ALA A 85 12.60 -4.90 12.76
N ASN A 86 13.71 -4.26 13.16
CA ASN A 86 14.33 -3.17 12.43
C ASN A 86 14.82 -3.62 11.04
N LEU A 87 15.46 -4.79 10.94
CA LEU A 87 15.90 -5.34 9.65
C LEU A 87 14.72 -5.59 8.71
N LEU A 88 13.66 -6.22 9.22
CA LEU A 88 12.43 -6.45 8.43
C LEU A 88 11.75 -5.13 8.04
N MET A 89 11.73 -4.15 8.94
CA MET A 89 11.16 -2.83 8.67
C MET A 89 11.97 -2.02 7.66
N ALA A 90 13.30 -2.15 7.64
CA ALA A 90 14.13 -1.53 6.61
C ALA A 90 13.75 -2.07 5.22
N MET A 91 13.50 -3.38 5.12
CA MET A 91 13.08 -4.02 3.87
C MET A 91 11.65 -3.64 3.46
N THR A 92 10.70 -3.65 4.39
CA THR A 92 9.24 -3.60 4.11
C THR A 92 8.56 -2.27 4.46
N GLY A 93 9.26 -1.35 5.12
CA GLY A 93 8.71 -0.08 5.60
C GLY A 93 7.56 -0.22 6.62
N GLY A 94 7.42 -1.37 7.25
CA GLY A 94 6.31 -1.69 8.15
C GLY A 94 4.99 -2.01 7.43
N HIS A 95 5.01 -2.27 6.12
CA HIS A 95 3.79 -2.59 5.36
C HIS A 95 3.08 -3.83 5.95
N PRO A 96 1.82 -3.73 6.44
CA PRO A 96 1.19 -4.77 7.25
C PRO A 96 1.17 -6.15 6.60
N ALA A 97 0.81 -6.23 5.31
CA ALA A 97 0.76 -7.49 4.58
C ALA A 97 2.15 -8.13 4.37
N LEU A 98 3.18 -7.31 4.08
CA LEU A 98 4.54 -7.81 3.86
C LEU A 98 5.17 -8.28 5.17
N VAL A 99 5.01 -7.48 6.23
CA VAL A 99 5.48 -7.84 7.58
C VAL A 99 4.81 -9.13 8.05
N HIS A 100 3.49 -9.24 7.89
CA HIS A 100 2.76 -10.44 8.26
C HIS A 100 3.25 -11.68 7.50
N LEU A 101 3.44 -11.57 6.18
CA LEU A 101 3.94 -12.68 5.37
C LEU A 101 5.34 -13.13 5.79
N ALA A 102 6.25 -12.20 6.08
CA ALA A 102 7.56 -12.53 6.63
C ALA A 102 7.46 -13.24 7.98
N ILE A 103 6.72 -12.66 8.93
CA ILE A 103 6.57 -13.24 10.27
C ILE A 103 5.93 -14.63 10.19
N TYR A 104 4.96 -14.84 9.30
CA TYR A 104 4.36 -16.14 9.05
C TYR A 104 5.43 -17.18 8.64
N HIS A 105 6.19 -16.95 7.58
CA HIS A 105 7.21 -17.90 7.11
C HIS A 105 8.34 -18.12 8.13
N LEU A 106 8.76 -17.06 8.83
CA LEU A 106 9.75 -17.16 9.90
C LEU A 106 9.24 -18.03 11.07
N SER A 107 7.96 -17.92 11.41
CA SER A 107 7.35 -18.71 12.49
C SER A 107 7.21 -20.19 12.16
N GLN A 108 7.05 -20.52 10.88
CA GLN A 108 7.00 -21.91 10.41
C GLN A 108 8.39 -22.54 10.33
N GLY A 109 9.46 -21.73 10.35
CA GLY A 109 10.82 -22.20 10.11
C GLY A 109 11.12 -22.51 8.65
N ASP A 110 10.27 -22.04 7.72
CA ASP A 110 10.45 -22.24 6.27
C ASP A 110 11.74 -21.58 5.75
N VAL A 111 12.15 -20.49 6.40
CA VAL A 111 13.27 -19.63 5.99
C VAL A 111 13.85 -18.90 7.19
N THR A 112 15.16 -18.61 7.16
CA THR A 112 15.78 -17.72 8.16
C THR A 112 15.57 -16.24 7.80
N LEU A 113 15.71 -15.33 8.77
CA LEU A 113 15.60 -13.89 8.48
C LEU A 113 16.64 -13.44 7.45
N THR A 114 17.87 -13.96 7.53
CA THR A 114 18.95 -13.64 6.60
C THR A 114 18.62 -14.08 5.16
N GLU A 115 18.13 -15.30 4.99
CA GLU A 115 17.72 -15.81 3.67
C GLU A 115 16.49 -15.08 3.13
N LEU A 116 15.53 -14.74 4.00
CA LEU A 116 14.36 -13.97 3.64
C LEU A 116 14.76 -12.60 3.12
N LEU A 117 15.61 -11.86 3.84
CA LEU A 117 16.05 -10.53 3.40
C LEU A 117 16.85 -10.59 2.10
N LYS A 118 17.67 -11.63 1.91
CA LYS A 118 18.44 -11.83 0.68
C LYS A 118 17.54 -12.13 -0.53
N THR A 119 16.50 -12.94 -0.35
CA THR A 119 15.60 -13.36 -1.44
C THR A 119 14.38 -12.46 -1.60
N ALA A 120 14.11 -11.57 -0.64
CA ALA A 120 12.96 -10.67 -0.62
C ALA A 120 12.76 -9.90 -1.96
N PRO A 121 13.78 -9.26 -2.55
CA PRO A 121 13.64 -8.52 -3.80
C PRO A 121 13.84 -9.39 -5.04
N THR A 122 13.47 -10.67 -5.00
CA THR A 122 13.65 -11.60 -6.13
C THR A 122 12.33 -12.23 -6.57
N SER A 123 12.31 -12.79 -7.77
CA SER A 123 11.15 -13.53 -8.31
C SER A 123 10.89 -14.86 -7.60
N THR A 124 11.80 -15.34 -6.76
CA THR A 124 11.68 -16.60 -6.00
C THR A 124 11.42 -16.39 -4.52
N GLY A 125 11.56 -15.16 -4.02
CA GLY A 125 11.30 -14.82 -2.62
C GLY A 125 9.80 -14.85 -2.27
N ILE A 126 9.52 -14.76 -0.96
CA ILE A 126 8.16 -14.80 -0.42
C ILE A 126 7.27 -13.64 -0.95
N TYR A 127 7.87 -12.54 -1.39
CA TYR A 127 7.15 -11.38 -1.92
C TYR A 127 6.91 -11.42 -3.44
N SER A 128 7.31 -12.50 -4.12
CA SER A 128 7.25 -12.62 -5.58
C SER A 128 5.88 -12.29 -6.17
N SER A 129 4.79 -12.85 -5.65
CA SER A 129 3.44 -12.58 -6.15
C SER A 129 3.00 -11.12 -5.95
N HIS A 130 3.43 -10.48 -4.87
CA HIS A 130 3.17 -9.06 -4.60
C HIS A 130 3.89 -8.18 -5.62
N LEU A 131 5.18 -8.46 -5.83
CA LEU A 131 6.04 -7.72 -6.74
C LEU A 131 5.62 -7.90 -8.21
N GLN A 132 5.27 -9.12 -8.63
CA GLN A 132 4.78 -9.42 -9.98
C GLN A 132 3.48 -8.68 -10.31
N ARG A 133 2.57 -8.53 -9.33
CA ARG A 133 1.32 -7.78 -9.53
C ARG A 133 1.60 -6.31 -9.83
N HIS A 134 2.51 -5.70 -9.08
CA HIS A 134 2.94 -4.32 -9.36
C HIS A 134 3.68 -4.24 -10.69
N GLN A 135 4.54 -5.21 -11.01
CA GLN A 135 5.26 -5.26 -12.27
C GLN A 135 4.32 -5.32 -13.48
N ALA A 136 3.27 -6.15 -13.43
CA ALA A 136 2.26 -6.22 -14.49
C ALA A 136 1.56 -4.86 -14.68
N LYS A 137 1.14 -4.20 -13.59
CA LYS A 137 0.52 -2.88 -13.66
C LYS A 137 1.45 -1.79 -14.20
N LEU A 138 2.75 -1.87 -13.92
CA LEU A 138 3.74 -0.95 -14.47
C LEU A 138 4.04 -1.23 -15.96
N GLN A 139 3.90 -2.49 -16.41
CA GLN A 139 4.02 -2.85 -17.83
C GLN A 139 2.83 -2.34 -18.64
N ASP A 140 1.62 -2.38 -18.07
CA ASP A 140 0.41 -1.86 -18.70
C ASP A 140 0.40 -0.31 -18.80
N GLU A 141 1.22 0.38 -18.00
CA GLU A 141 1.28 1.84 -17.91
C GLU A 141 2.72 2.37 -17.94
N PRO A 142 3.33 2.53 -19.13
CA PRO A 142 4.74 2.91 -19.28
C PRO A 142 5.11 4.23 -18.59
N GLU A 143 4.23 5.24 -18.61
CA GLU A 143 4.48 6.53 -17.98
C GLU A 143 4.56 6.41 -16.45
N LEU A 144 3.77 5.50 -15.86
CA LEU A 144 3.83 5.19 -14.44
C LEU A 144 5.15 4.48 -14.09
N ALA A 145 5.63 3.59 -14.97
CA ALA A 145 6.94 2.95 -14.83
C ALA A 145 8.10 3.94 -14.93
N ILE A 146 8.02 4.93 -15.84
CA ILE A 146 9.01 6.02 -15.95
C ILE A 146 9.03 6.84 -14.66
N ALA A 147 7.86 7.23 -14.15
CA ALA A 147 7.76 8.01 -12.91
C ALA A 147 8.37 7.25 -11.71
N LEU A 148 8.12 5.95 -11.60
CA LEU A 148 8.72 5.11 -10.56
C LEU A 148 10.24 4.97 -10.75
N SER A 149 10.70 4.78 -11.98
CA SER A 149 12.14 4.67 -12.30
C SER A 149 12.90 5.92 -11.86
N THR A 150 12.34 7.12 -12.09
CA THR A 150 12.93 8.38 -11.61
C THR A 150 13.04 8.41 -10.08
N ALA A 151 12.02 7.92 -9.37
CA ALA A 151 12.04 7.86 -7.91
C ALA A 151 13.06 6.83 -7.39
N ILE A 152 13.26 5.72 -8.09
CA ILE A 152 14.23 4.68 -7.70
C ILE A 152 15.67 5.20 -7.81
N HIS A 153 15.98 6.02 -8.81
CA HIS A 153 17.36 6.50 -9.04
C HIS A 153 17.72 7.76 -8.23
N THR A 154 16.83 8.19 -7.32
CA THR A 154 17.06 9.34 -6.45
C THR A 154 17.03 8.95 -4.98
N THR A 155 17.86 9.66 -4.20
CA THR A 155 17.91 9.55 -2.73
C THR A 155 17.08 10.65 -2.07
N GLU A 156 16.86 11.76 -2.77
CA GLU A 156 16.07 12.89 -2.31
C GLU A 156 14.63 12.82 -2.80
N PRO A 157 13.67 13.41 -2.06
CA PRO A 157 12.29 13.53 -2.55
C PRO A 157 12.21 14.28 -3.89
N ILE A 158 11.49 13.72 -4.87
CA ILE A 158 11.36 14.29 -6.22
C ILE A 158 9.95 14.75 -6.53
N LEU A 159 9.81 15.79 -7.34
CA LEU A 159 8.51 16.18 -7.87
C LEU A 159 8.17 15.30 -9.09
N LEU A 160 7.07 14.56 -8.98
CA LEU A 160 6.49 13.81 -10.10
C LEU A 160 5.24 14.53 -10.60
N GLU A 161 4.79 14.23 -11.83
CA GLU A 161 3.48 14.73 -12.24
C GLU A 161 2.40 14.24 -11.28
N PRO A 162 1.44 15.10 -10.87
CA PRO A 162 0.51 14.80 -9.79
C PRO A 162 -0.28 13.49 -9.98
N ILE A 163 -0.65 13.16 -11.22
CA ILE A 163 -1.40 11.94 -11.53
C ILE A 163 -0.58 10.68 -11.25
N TYR A 164 0.70 10.66 -11.62
CA TYR A 164 1.59 9.54 -11.37
C TYR A 164 2.02 9.49 -9.91
N ALA A 165 2.31 10.64 -9.28
CA ALA A 165 2.64 10.70 -7.86
C ALA A 165 1.50 10.13 -7.00
N TYR A 166 0.25 10.53 -7.29
CA TYR A 166 -0.92 10.02 -6.62
C TYR A 166 -1.10 8.51 -6.83
N LYS A 167 -0.97 8.03 -8.07
CA LYS A 167 -1.16 6.61 -8.41
C LYS A 167 -0.08 5.71 -7.82
N LEU A 168 1.18 6.12 -7.84
CA LEU A 168 2.26 5.39 -7.18
C LEU A 168 2.08 5.38 -5.67
N ASN A 169 1.62 6.50 -5.07
CA ASN A 169 1.34 6.58 -3.65
C ASN A 169 0.16 5.68 -3.26
N SER A 170 -0.87 5.60 -4.10
CA SER A 170 -2.02 4.73 -3.85
C SER A 170 -1.69 3.25 -3.98
N MET A 171 -0.76 2.90 -4.86
CA MET A 171 -0.16 1.57 -4.94
C MET A 171 0.81 1.26 -3.80
N GLY A 172 1.08 2.23 -2.92
CA GLY A 172 2.05 2.10 -1.83
C GLY A 172 3.50 2.01 -2.29
N LEU A 173 3.81 2.25 -3.57
CA LEU A 173 5.17 2.19 -4.11
C LEU A 173 6.02 3.40 -3.68
N VAL A 174 5.37 4.56 -3.54
CA VAL A 174 5.97 5.79 -3.00
C VAL A 174 5.15 6.34 -1.84
N LYS A 175 5.74 7.27 -1.09
CA LYS A 175 5.09 8.15 -0.13
C LYS A 175 5.25 9.58 -0.59
N LEU A 176 4.25 10.42 -0.31
CA LEU A 176 4.32 11.85 -0.59
C LEU A 176 4.74 12.63 0.66
N ASP A 177 5.80 13.42 0.53
CA ASP A 177 6.27 14.39 1.51
C ASP A 177 6.32 15.77 0.85
N GLY A 178 5.43 16.68 1.25
CA GLY A 178 5.36 18.04 0.68
C GLY A 178 5.23 18.07 -0.85
N ASN A 179 4.37 17.21 -1.42
CA ASN A 179 4.19 16.97 -2.87
C ASN A 179 5.36 16.28 -3.59
N LYS A 180 6.42 15.92 -2.88
CA LYS A 180 7.53 15.17 -3.44
C LYS A 180 7.38 13.68 -3.12
N ALA A 181 7.65 12.83 -4.09
CA ALA A 181 7.62 11.39 -3.96
C ALA A 181 8.94 10.85 -3.41
N VAL A 182 8.84 9.92 -2.46
CA VAL A 182 9.94 9.13 -1.90
C VAL A 182 9.56 7.66 -1.98
N LEU A 183 10.50 6.79 -2.36
CA LEU A 183 10.27 5.33 -2.35
C LEU A 183 9.82 4.85 -0.97
N SER A 184 8.80 4.01 -0.92
CA SER A 184 8.19 3.59 0.34
C SER A 184 9.13 2.81 1.26
N HIS A 185 9.94 1.91 0.69
CA HIS A 185 10.87 1.04 1.41
C HIS A 185 11.85 0.32 0.46
N GLN A 186 12.86 -0.33 1.03
CA GLN A 186 13.99 -0.91 0.28
C GLN A 186 13.58 -2.02 -0.69
N LEU A 187 12.60 -2.86 -0.32
CA LEU A 187 12.13 -3.97 -1.18
C LEU A 187 11.81 -3.51 -2.62
N TYR A 188 11.13 -2.38 -2.77
CA TYR A 188 10.76 -1.87 -4.08
C TYR A 188 11.96 -1.30 -4.83
N ARG A 189 12.87 -0.62 -4.13
CA ARG A 189 14.12 -0.13 -4.71
C ARG A 189 14.91 -1.31 -5.29
N ASP A 190 15.17 -2.34 -4.48
CA ASP A 190 15.99 -3.48 -4.87
C ASP A 190 15.37 -4.29 -6.01
N TYR A 191 14.05 -4.54 -5.97
CA TYR A 191 13.37 -5.31 -7.02
C TYR A 191 13.25 -4.53 -8.32
N PHE A 192 12.69 -3.32 -8.27
CA PHE A 192 12.38 -2.56 -9.48
C PHE A 192 13.62 -1.92 -10.11
N GLN A 193 14.71 -1.73 -9.39
CA GLN A 193 15.99 -1.35 -10.00
C GLN A 193 16.54 -2.43 -10.95
N GLN A 194 16.22 -3.70 -10.70
CA GLN A 194 16.62 -4.81 -11.57
C GLN A 194 15.69 -4.99 -12.77
N THR A 195 14.40 -4.69 -12.60
CA THR A 195 13.36 -4.95 -13.62
C THR A 195 13.01 -3.75 -14.48
N LEU A 196 13.18 -2.52 -13.98
CA LEU A 196 12.96 -1.29 -14.73
C LEU A 196 14.32 -0.78 -15.23
N GLN A 197 14.51 -0.79 -16.55
CA GLN A 197 15.71 -0.18 -17.12
C GLN A 197 15.70 1.34 -16.93
N PRO A 198 16.87 1.98 -16.78
CA PRO A 198 16.96 3.43 -16.91
C PRO A 198 16.53 3.79 -18.34
N PHE A 199 15.43 4.53 -18.45
CA PHE A 199 15.01 5.09 -19.72
C PHE A 199 16.05 6.14 -20.12
N SER A 200 16.93 5.79 -21.07
CA SER A 200 17.82 6.76 -21.71
C SER A 200 16.96 7.75 -22.48
N PHE A 201 16.96 9.02 -22.06
CA PHE A 201 16.49 10.11 -22.89
C PHE A 201 17.28 10.07 -24.21
N ARG A 202 16.59 9.84 -25.33
CA ARG A 202 17.10 10.17 -26.67
C ARG A 202 16.55 11.52 -27.07
#